data_AF-A0A0E9R8J2-F1
#
_entry.id   AF-A0A0E9R8J2-F1
#
_cell.length_a   1.000
_cell.length_b   1.000
_cell.length_c   1.000
_cell.angle_alpha   90.00
_cell.angle_beta   90.00
_cell.angle_gamma   90.00
#
_symmetry.space_group_name_H-M   'P 1'
#
loop_
_entity.id
_entity.type
_entity.pdbx_description
1 polymer ?
#
loop_
_entity_poly.entity_id
_entity_poly.type
_entity_poly.pdbx_seq_one_letter_code
_entity_poly.pdbx_strand_id
1 'polypeptide(L)' 'MADRTALEVYLDLLSQPCRAVHIFLNHNKIPHTVKLVALRKGEHKTPGFTRLNPMQKVPVMV' A
#
# COMPACT_ATOMS: atom_id res chain seq x y z
N MET A 1 -17.64 -18.78 6.11
CA MET A 1 -17.66 -17.81 7.23
C MET A 1 -16.73 -16.67 6.85
N ALA A 2 -17.30 -15.47 6.66
CA ALA A 2 -16.69 -14.23 6.14
C ALA A 2 -15.87 -14.38 4.84
N ASP A 3 -16.48 -13.98 3.72
CA ASP A 3 -15.76 -13.38 2.59
C ASP A 3 -15.02 -12.15 3.13
N ARG A 4 -13.80 -12.35 3.63
CA ARG A 4 -12.90 -11.27 4.02
C ARG A 4 -12.26 -10.76 2.74
N THR A 5 -12.76 -9.64 2.25
CA THR A 5 -12.06 -8.81 1.26
C THR A 5 -10.58 -8.75 1.63
N ALA A 6 -9.71 -9.24 0.75
CA ALA A 6 -8.29 -9.30 1.00
C ALA A 6 -7.73 -7.88 1.19
N LEU A 7 -6.95 -7.66 2.26
CA LEU A 7 -6.28 -6.39 2.55
C LEU A 7 -5.51 -5.90 1.33
N GLU A 8 -5.74 -4.66 0.86
CA GLU A 8 -4.93 -4.07 -0.20
C GLU A 8 -3.89 -3.11 0.39
N VAL A 9 -2.64 -3.21 -0.07
CA VAL A 9 -1.55 -2.38 0.43
C VAL A 9 -0.86 -1.66 -0.72
N TYR A 10 -1.04 -0.33 -0.75
CA TYR A 10 -0.42 0.55 -1.73
C TYR A 10 0.95 1.00 -1.22
N LEU A 11 2.02 0.66 -1.93
CA LEU A 11 3.40 0.89 -1.45
C LEU A 11 4.43 1.12 -2.55
N ASP A 12 5.58 1.69 -2.18
CA ASP A 12 6.81 1.75 -2.99
C ASP A 12 7.94 1.09 -2.20
N LEU A 13 8.56 0.04 -2.72
CA LEU A 13 9.62 -0.70 -2.01
C LEU A 13 10.91 0.10 -1.82
N LEU A 14 11.09 1.25 -2.50
CA LEU A 14 12.18 2.17 -2.18
C LEU A 14 11.95 2.92 -0.86
N SER A 15 10.69 3.07 -0.43
CA SER A 15 10.32 3.71 0.83
C SER A 15 10.56 2.77 2.02
N GLN A 16 11.30 3.24 3.02
CA GLN A 16 11.58 2.47 4.24
C GLN A 16 10.30 2.03 5.00
N PRO A 17 9.30 2.90 5.27
CA PRO A 17 8.08 2.48 5.96
C PRO A 17 7.25 1.47 5.15
N CYS A 18 7.28 1.54 3.81
CA CYS A 18 6.63 0.57 2.95
C CYS A 18 7.25 -0.84 3.09
N ARG A 19 8.59 -0.93 3.13
CA ARG A 19 9.28 -2.20 3.37
C ARG A 19 8.96 -2.77 4.74
N ALA A 20 8.91 -1.92 5.78
CA ALA A 20 8.57 -2.37 7.13
C ALA A 20 7.18 -3.02 7.18
N VAL A 21 6.16 -2.38 6.57
CA VAL A 21 4.81 -2.94 6.48
C VAL A 21 4.79 -4.23 5.66
N HIS A 22 5.42 -4.26 4.49
CA HIS A 22 5.45 -5.46 3.65
C HIS A 22 6.11 -6.66 4.34
N ILE A 23 7.23 -6.43 5.03
CA ILE A 23 7.92 -7.48 5.83
C ILE A 23 7.00 -7.97 6.95
N PHE A 24 6.36 -7.06 7.68
CA PHE A 24 5.46 -7.43 8.77
C PHE A 24 4.30 -8.32 8.30
N LEU A 25 3.64 -7.94 7.20
CA LEU A 25 2.51 -8.70 6.66
C LEU A 25 2.93 -10.09 6.17
N ASN A 26 4.05 -10.17 5.45
CA ASN A 26 4.59 -11.44 4.96
C ASN A 26 5.03 -12.35 6.11
N HIS A 27 5.75 -11.81 7.10
CA HIS A 27 6.25 -12.58 8.24
C HIS A 27 5.10 -13.18 9.06
N ASN A 28 4.01 -12.43 9.24
CA ASN A 28 2.83 -12.87 9.98
C ASN A 28 1.81 -13.65 9.12
N LYS A 29 2.13 -13.94 7.84
CA LYS A 29 1.25 -14.66 6.90
C LYS A 29 -0.14 -14.05 6.79
N ILE A 30 -0.23 -12.72 6.86
CA ILE A 30 -1.49 -12.00 6.72
C ILE A 30 -1.83 -11.98 5.21
N PRO A 31 -2.99 -12.51 4.77
CA PRO A 31 -3.38 -12.45 3.37
C PRO A 31 -3.58 -11.00 2.92
N HIS A 32 -2.86 -10.58 1.87
CA HIS A 32 -2.96 -9.22 1.33
C HIS A 32 -2.54 -9.17 -0.14
N THR A 33 -2.99 -8.14 -0.84
CA THR A 33 -2.57 -7.81 -2.21
C THR A 33 -1.72 -6.55 -2.19
N VAL A 34 -0.57 -6.58 -2.85
CA VAL A 34 0.30 -5.41 -3.00
C VAL A 34 -0.06 -4.63 -4.27
N LYS A 35 -0.26 -3.32 -4.13
CA LYS A 35 -0.40 -2.36 -5.23
C LYS A 35 0.85 -1.48 -5.26
N LEU A 36 1.66 -1.60 -6.31
CA LEU A 36 2.86 -0.78 -6.44
C LEU A 36 2.48 0.64 -6.85
N VAL A 37 3.11 1.62 -6.21
CA VAL A 37 2.95 3.06 -6.50
C VAL A 37 4.34 3.65 -6.71
N ALA A 38 4.72 3.91 -7.95
CA ALA A 38 6.04 4.44 -8.27
C ALA A 38 6.13 5.93 -7.86
N LEU A 39 6.72 6.21 -6.69
CA LEU A 39 6.87 7.57 -6.18
C LEU A 39 7.72 8.44 -7.12
N ARG A 40 8.74 7.84 -7.74
CA ARG A 40 9.63 8.50 -8.72
C ARG A 40 8.90 9.01 -9.97
N LYS A 41 7.72 8.44 -10.28
CA LYS A 41 6.85 8.86 -11.39
C LYS A 41 5.72 9.78 -10.93
N GLY A 42 5.61 10.06 -9.63
CA GLY A 42 4.55 10.90 -9.09
C GLY A 42 3.17 10.23 -9.02
N GLU A 43 3.07 8.90 -9.07
CA GLU A 43 1.77 8.18 -9.11
C GLU A 43 0.88 8.48 -7.88
N HIS A 44 1.49 8.77 -6.73
CA HIS A 44 0.82 9.20 -5.49
C HIS A 44 0.17 10.59 -5.57
N LYS A 45 0.47 11.37 -6.61
CA LYS A 45 -0.08 12.74 -6.81
C LYS A 45 -1.27 12.77 -7.75
N THR A 46 -1.70 11.62 -8.28
CA THR A 46 -2.86 11.56 -9.17
C THR A 46 -4.14 11.91 -8.40
N PRO A 47 -5.19 12.44 -9.06
CA PRO A 47 -6.48 12.67 -8.43
C PRO A 47 -7.09 11.38 -7.86
N GLY A 48 -6.86 10.25 -8.53
CA GLY A 48 -7.27 8.92 -8.04
C GLY A 48 -6.61 8.57 -6.71
N PHE A 49 -5.29 8.73 -6.61
CA PHE A 49 -4.57 8.48 -5.37
C PHE A 49 -4.88 9.50 -4.28
N THR A 50 -5.15 10.77 -4.63
CA THR A 50 -5.54 11.80 -3.66
C THR A 50 -6.89 11.50 -3.01
N ARG A 51 -7.84 10.91 -3.77
CA ARG A 51 -9.11 10.41 -3.20
C ARG A 51 -8.90 9.23 -2.26
N LEU A 52 -7.92 8.38 -2.55
CA LEU A 52 -7.52 7.26 -1.68
C LEU A 52 -6.85 7.75 -0.39
N ASN A 53 -5.91 8.67 -0.49
CA ASN A 53 -5.19 9.27 0.63
C ASN A 53 -4.85 10.74 0.32
N PRO A 54 -5.56 11.72 0.93
CA PRO A 54 -5.31 13.15 0.73
C PRO A 54 -3.89 13.60 1.09
N MET A 55 -3.18 12.86 1.95
CA MET A 55 -1.78 13.15 2.27
C MET A 55 -0.82 12.83 1.12
N GLN A 56 -1.28 12.08 0.10
CA GLN A 56 -0.48 11.65 -1.04
C GLN A 56 0.78 10.88 -0.60
N LYS A 57 0.68 10.05 0.44
CA LYS A 57 1.79 9.25 0.97
C LYS A 57 1.50 7.76 0.88
N VAL A 58 2.57 6.98 0.91
CA VAL A 58 2.59 5.52 1.06
C VAL A 58 3.40 5.15 2.32
N PRO A 59 3.14 4.01 2.98
CA PRO A 59 2.14 3.00 2.63
C PRO A 59 0.68 3.43 2.92
N VAL A 60 -0.29 2.84 2.20
CA VAL A 60 -1.74 2.94 2.49
C VAL A 60 -2.32 1.52 2.54
N MET A 61 -3.22 1.26 3.48
CA MET A 61 -3.89 -0.02 3.68
C MET A 61 -5.40 0.19 3.58
N VAL A 62 -6.10 -0.62 2.77
CA VAL A 62 -7.56 -0.57 2.55
C VAL A 62 -8.19 -1.92 2.83
#